data_AF-A0A145QLR1-F1
#
_entry.id   AF-A0A145QLR1-F1
#
_cell.length_a   1.000
_cell.length_b   1.000
_cell.length_c   1.000
_cell.angle_alpha   90.00
_cell.angle_beta   90.00
_cell.angle_gamma   90.00
#
_symmetry.space_group_name_H-M   'P 1'
#
loop_
_entity.id
_entity.type
_entity.pdbx_description
1 polymer ?
#
loop_
_entity_poly.entity_id
_entity_poly.type
_entity_poly.pdbx_seq_one_letter_code
_entity_poly.pdbx_strand_id
1 'polypeptide(L)' 'MYQYYLAKIGENQQKLIRGIPNDFLSFSTYEPEKEDWDQKFGTFWADKILVSDFDAFKVITEKEAIRFIKVH' A
#
# COMPACT_ATOMS: atom_id res chain seq x y z
N MET A 1 -14.25 -2.91 3.02
CA MET A 1 -13.18 -3.93 3.07
C MET A 1 -11.93 -3.31 2.46
N TYR A 2 -10.76 -3.54 3.05
CA TYR A 2 -9.51 -2.98 2.52
C TYR A 2 -9.13 -3.66 1.20
N GLN A 3 -8.69 -2.85 0.25
CA GLN A 3 -7.96 -3.30 -0.92
C GLN A 3 -6.46 -3.12 -0.66
N TYR A 4 -5.67 -4.07 -1.11
CA TYR A 4 -4.22 -4.09 -0.88
C TYR A 4 -3.47 -3.82 -2.18
N TYR A 5 -2.38 -3.09 -2.07
CA TYR A 5 -1.57 -2.64 -3.19
C TYR A 5 -0.10 -2.82 -2.86
N LEU A 6 0.68 -3.21 -3.85
CA LEU A 6 2.13 -3.28 -3.77
C LEU A 6 2.73 -2.29 -4.76
N ALA A 7 3.29 -1.20 -4.24
CA ALA A 7 3.92 -0.17 -5.06
C ALA A 7 5.43 -0.39 -5.14
N LYS A 8 6.03 -0.13 -6.30
CA LYS A 8 7.48 -0.09 -6.49
C LYS A 8 7.97 1.33 -6.24
N ILE A 9 8.87 1.51 -5.27
CA ILE A 9 9.40 2.83 -4.87
C ILE A 9 10.88 3.03 -5.21
N GLY A 10 11.52 2.05 -5.83
CA GLY A 10 12.92 2.10 -6.24
C GLY A 10 13.39 0.75 -6.77
N GLU A 11 14.66 0.64 -7.12
CA GLU A 11 15.28 -0.63 -7.51
C GLU A 11 15.20 -1.61 -6.31
N ASN A 12 14.40 -2.66 -6.46
CA ASN A 12 14.12 -3.69 -5.46
C ASN A 12 13.42 -3.23 -4.17
N GLN A 13 12.87 -2.01 -4.13
CA GLN A 13 12.09 -1.54 -2.99
C GLN A 13 10.59 -1.54 -3.29
N GLN A 14 9.84 -2.20 -2.42
CA GLN A 14 8.39 -2.27 -2.51
C GLN A 14 7.75 -1.72 -1.23
N LYS A 15 6.63 -1.02 -1.38
CA LYS A 15 5.80 -0.57 -0.26
C LYS A 15 4.46 -1.27 -0.34
N LEU A 16 4.09 -1.94 0.75
CA LEU A 16 2.75 -2.49 0.92
C LEU A 16 1.83 -1.37 1.41
N ILE A 17 0.72 -1.19 0.71
CA ILE A 17 -0.29 -0.18 0.98
C ILE A 17 -1.64 -0.88 1.13
N ARG A 18 -2.50 -0.37 2.01
CA ARG A 18 -3.91 -0.76 2.07
C ARG A 18 -4.78 0.48 2.08
N GLY A 19 -5.99 0.39 1.55
CA GLY A 19 -6.97 1.46 1.58
C GLY A 19 -8.33 1.00 1.06
N ILE A 20 -9.36 1.78 1.37
CA ILE A 20 -10.70 1.63 0.80
C ILE A 20 -10.78 2.60 -0.39
N PRO A 21 -11.03 2.14 -1.63
CA PRO A 21 -10.99 3.00 -2.83
C PRO A 21 -11.85 4.25 -2.79
N ASN A 22 -12.95 4.22 -2.04
CA ASN A 22 -13.87 5.36 -1.90
C ASN A 22 -13.60 6.21 -0.65
N ASP A 23 -12.50 5.96 0.07
CA ASP A 23 -12.10 6.68 1.27
C ASP A 23 -10.60 6.93 1.27
N PHE A 24 -10.22 8.12 0.80
CA PHE A 24 -8.82 8.56 0.71
C PHE A 24 -8.10 8.56 2.06
N LEU A 25 -8.82 8.79 3.16
CA LEU A 25 -8.24 8.87 4.50
C LEU A 25 -7.96 7.49 5.11
N SER A 26 -8.56 6.44 4.54
CA SER A 26 -8.32 5.06 4.98
C SER A 26 -6.98 4.49 4.50
N PHE A 27 -6.28 5.17 3.59
CA PHE A 27 -5.03 4.68 3.04
C PHE A 27 -3.91 4.69 4.10
N SER A 28 -3.12 3.62 4.11
CA SER A 28 -1.98 3.48 5.02
C SER A 28 -0.90 2.61 4.39
N THR A 29 0.34 2.85 4.77
CA THR A 29 1.51 2.08 4.37
C THR A 29 1.96 1.16 5.49
N TYR A 30 2.33 -0.05 5.16
CA TYR A 30 2.92 -0.96 6.12
C TYR A 30 4.37 -0.55 6.43
N GLU A 31 4.71 -0.53 7.72
CA GLU A 31 6.05 -0.29 8.26
C GLU A 31 6.58 -1.58 8.92
N PRO A 32 7.40 -2.37 8.22
CA PRO A 32 7.89 -3.66 8.74
C PRO A 32 8.62 -3.54 10.08
N GLU A 33 9.42 -2.49 10.26
CA GLU A 33 10.20 -2.26 11.49
C GLU A 33 9.34 -2.11 12.75
N LYS A 34 8.06 -1.73 12.59
CA LYS A 34 7.11 -1.51 13.69
C LYS A 34 5.97 -2.54 13.68
N GLU A 35 5.94 -3.41 12.68
CA GLU A 35 4.81 -4.28 12.36
C GLU A 35 3.45 -3.55 12.31
N ASP A 36 3.45 -2.28 11.93
CA ASP A 36 2.28 -1.40 12.02
C ASP A 36 1.96 -0.69 10.70
N TRP A 37 0.78 -0.08 10.63
CA TRP A 37 0.30 0.66 9.47
C TRP A 37 0.35 2.16 9.74
N ASP A 38 1.19 2.87 8.99
CA ASP A 38 1.33 4.33 9.08
C ASP A 38 0.40 5.04 8.08
N GLN A 39 -0.37 6.00 8.57
CA GLN A 39 -1.27 6.85 7.77
C GLN A 39 -0.61 8.14 7.30
N LYS A 40 0.61 8.47 7.78
CA LYS A 40 1.31 9.73 7.47
C LYS A 40 1.42 10.01 5.97
N PHE A 41 1.59 8.97 5.16
CA PHE A 41 1.65 9.05 3.70
C PHE A 41 0.41 8.47 3.00
N GLY A 42 -0.68 8.23 3.74
CA GLY A 42 -1.91 7.61 3.23
C GLY A 42 -2.52 8.38 2.06
N THR A 43 -2.72 9.69 2.22
CA THR A 43 -3.28 10.56 1.18
C THR A 43 -2.40 10.65 -0.07
N PHE A 44 -1.07 10.63 0.09
CA PHE A 44 -0.14 10.56 -1.05
C PHE A 44 -0.36 9.29 -1.86
N TRP A 45 -0.50 8.14 -1.19
CA TRP A 45 -0.74 6.87 -1.87
C TRP A 45 -2.14 6.76 -2.46
N ALA A 46 -3.16 7.32 -1.79
CA ALA A 46 -4.50 7.40 -2.35
C ALA A 46 -4.52 8.17 -3.66
N ASP A 47 -3.89 9.35 -3.70
CA ASP A 47 -3.75 10.16 -4.92
C ASP A 47 -3.00 9.40 -6.04
N LYS A 48 -1.87 8.77 -5.70
CA LYS A 48 -1.08 8.00 -6.67
C LYS A 48 -1.86 6.83 -7.25
N ILE A 49 -2.56 6.06 -6.42
CA ILE A 49 -3.20 4.80 -6.83
C ILE A 49 -4.55 5.04 -7.52
N LEU A 50 -5.32 6.02 -7.05
CA LEU A 50 -6.71 6.20 -7.48
C LEU A 50 -6.90 7.30 -8.52
N VAL A 51 -6.00 8.29 -8.57
CA VAL A 51 -6.20 9.51 -9.37
C VAL A 51 -5.11 9.69 -10.42
N SER A 52 -3.85 9.45 -10.06
CA SER A 52 -2.71 9.64 -10.96
C SER A 52 -2.59 8.51 -12.00
N ASP A 53 -1.93 8.79 -13.12
CA ASP A 53 -1.45 7.78 -14.10
C ASP A 53 -0.25 6.96 -13.57
N PHE A 54 -0.14 6.76 -12.26
CA PHE A 54 0.94 6.00 -11.66
C PHE A 54 0.72 4.51 -11.92
N ASP A 55 1.58 3.89 -12.72
CA ASP A 55 1.46 2.50 -13.15
C ASP A 55 2.37 1.54 -12.37
N ALA A 56 3.28 2.09 -11.55
CA ALA A 56 4.23 1.31 -10.76
C ALA A 56 3.62 0.74 -9.46
N PHE A 57 2.38 0.27 -9.52
CA PHE A 57 1.74 -0.50 -8.45
C PHE A 57 0.97 -1.71 -9.00
N LYS A 58 0.69 -2.68 -8.13
CA LYS A 58 -0.19 -3.80 -8.43
C LYS A 58 -1.22 -3.96 -7.33
N VAL A 59 -2.48 -4.19 -7.70
CA VAL A 59 -3.51 -4.67 -6.78
C VAL A 59 -3.21 -6.11 -6.43
N ILE A 60 -3.15 -6.40 -5.12
CA ILE A 60 -2.87 -7.74 -4.61
C ILE A 60 -4.00 -8.22 -3.71
N THR A 61 -4.09 -9.52 -3.53
CA THR A 61 -5.01 -10.14 -2.58
C THR A 61 -4.53 -9.94 -1.14
N GLU A 62 -5.45 -10.02 -0.19
CA GLU A 62 -5.10 -10.03 1.24
C GLU A 62 -4.12 -11.15 1.60
N LYS A 63 -4.25 -12.32 0.95
CA LYS A 63 -3.32 -13.44 1.13
C LYS A 63 -1.88 -13.10 0.70
N GLU A 64 -1.73 -12.38 -0.41
CA GLU A 64 -0.43 -11.88 -0.87
C GLU A 64 0.12 -10.81 0.08
N ALA A 65 -0.73 -9.91 0.59
CA ALA A 65 -0.33 -8.90 1.56
C ALA A 65 0.18 -9.54 2.87
N ILE A 66 -0.54 -10.55 3.39
CA ILE A 66 -0.10 -11.32 4.57
C ILE A 66 1.23 -12.01 4.30
N ARG A 67 1.43 -12.57 3.10
CA ARG A 67 2.71 -13.19 2.73
C ARG A 67 3.84 -12.16 2.70
N PHE A 68 3.58 -10.95 2.23
CA PHE A 68 4.56 -9.86 2.26
C PHE A 68 4.97 -9.52 3.69
N ILE A 69 3.99 -9.38 4.59
CA ILE A 69 4.19 -9.10 6.03
C ILE A 69 5.01 -10.21 6.72
N LYS A 70 4.81 -11.48 6.35
CA LYS A 70 5.53 -12.61 6.99
C LYS A 70 6.98 -12.77 6.55
N VAL A 71 7.38 -12.16 5.43
CA VAL A 71 8.71 -12.32 4.83
C VAL A 71 9.62 -11.13 5.14
N HIS A 72 9.04 -10.00 5.56
CA HIS A 72 9.75 -8.82 6.04
C HIS A 72 9.70 -8.78 7.57
#